data_AF-A0A6B1KU81-F1
#
_entry.id   AF-A0A6B1KU81-F1
#
_cell.length_a   1.000
_cell.length_b   1.000
_cell.length_c   1.000
_cell.angle_alpha   90.00
_cell.angle_beta   90.00
_cell.angle_gamma   90.00
#
_symmetry.space_group_name_H-M   'P 1'
#
loop_
_entity.id
_entity.type
_entity.pdbx_description
1 polymer ?
#
loop_
_entity_poly.entity_id
_entity_poly.type
_entity_poly.pdbx_seq_one_letter_code
_entity_poly.pdbx_strand_id
1 'polypeptide(L)' 'QFRPKYVSFDCYGTLIEWPMTPITRELVGDQIPAEHWDQFVKEFRGYRYDSVLGKYYPYEQTLQDAFEGVCR' A
#
# COMPACT_ATOMS: atom_id res chain seq x y z
N GLN A 1 -3.42 27.42 -11.17
CA GLN A 1 -4.32 26.25 -11.13
C GLN A 1 -3.75 25.20 -12.08
N PHE A 2 -3.56 23.97 -11.61
CA PHE A 2 -3.02 22.89 -12.46
C PHE A 2 -4.13 22.30 -13.34
N ARG A 3 -3.87 22.11 -14.63
CA ARG A 3 -4.76 21.40 -15.57
C ARG A 3 -3.93 20.43 -16.42
N PRO A 4 -4.11 19.10 -16.25
CA PRO A 4 -3.28 18.12 -16.93
C PRO A 4 -3.59 18.08 -18.44
N LYS A 5 -2.56 17.80 -19.26
CA LYS A 5 -2.67 17.61 -20.71
C LYS A 5 -3.20 16.22 -21.07
N TYR A 6 -2.94 15.24 -20.21
CA TYR A 6 -3.36 13.85 -20.37
C TYR A 6 -3.88 13.33 -19.03
N VAL A 7 -4.94 12.52 -19.09
CA VAL A 7 -5.47 11.77 -17.94
C VAL A 7 -5.54 10.31 -18.38
N SER A 8 -5.03 9.42 -17.55
CA SER A 8 -4.97 7.99 -17.82
C SER A 8 -5.67 7.22 -16.72
N PHE A 9 -6.44 6.20 -17.11
CA PHE A 9 -7.18 5.32 -16.21
C PHE A 9 -6.62 3.90 -16.35
N ASP A 10 -6.66 3.14 -15.27
CA ASP A 10 -6.39 1.71 -15.33
C ASP A 10 -7.58 0.95 -15.95
N CYS A 11 -7.42 -0.36 -16.11
CA CYS A 11 -8.47 -1.23 -16.65
C CYS A 11 -9.70 -1.39 -15.74
N TYR A 12 -9.65 -0.84 -14.52
CA TYR A 12 -10.75 -0.81 -13.56
C TYR A 12 -11.48 0.54 -13.55
N GLY A 13 -11.03 1.52 -14.35
CA GLY A 13 -11.63 2.86 -14.41
C GLY A 13 -11.19 3.77 -13.28
N THR A 14 -10.16 3.40 -12.52
CA THR A 14 -9.53 4.22 -11.48
C THR A 14 -8.30 4.93 -12.00
N LEU A 15 -7.87 6.00 -11.32
CA LEU A 15 -6.59 6.66 -11.65
C LEU A 15 -5.46 5.63 -11.50
N ILE A 16 -4.56 5.57 -12.48
CA ILE A 16 -3.43 4.61 -12.53
C ILE A 16 -2.48 4.77 -11.33
N GLU A 17 -2.49 5.95 -10.70
CA GLU A 17 -1.64 6.20 -9.55
C GLU A 17 -2.17 5.46 -8.32
N TRP A 18 -1.35 4.53 -7.84
CA TRP A 18 -1.61 3.76 -6.62
C TRP A 18 -0.52 4.08 -5.59
N PRO A 19 -0.62 5.22 -4.87
CA PRO A 19 0.46 5.74 -4.05
C PRO A 19 0.47 5.10 -2.65
N MET A 20 0.58 3.77 -2.58
CA MET A 20 0.57 3.03 -1.32
C MET A 20 1.61 3.54 -0.32
N THR A 21 2.88 3.60 -0.71
CA THR A 21 3.94 4.00 0.24
C THR A 21 3.79 5.44 0.72
N PRO A 22 3.55 6.45 -0.14
CA PRO A 22 3.26 7.82 0.32
C PRO A 22 2.06 7.89 1.28
N ILE A 23 0.93 7.26 0.93
CA ILE A 23 -0.28 7.26 1.78
C ILE A 23 -0.01 6.54 3.10
N THR A 24 0.66 5.39 3.09
CA THR A 24 0.98 4.66 4.32
C THR A 24 1.87 5.50 5.24
N ARG A 25 2.86 6.21 4.70
CA ARG A 25 3.71 7.11 5.49
C ARG A 25 2.91 8.25 6.11
N GLU A 26 1.96 8.83 5.36
CA GLU A 26 1.07 9.87 5.87
C GLU A 26 0.17 9.36 7.00
N LEU A 27 -0.43 8.18 6.83
CA LEU A 27 -1.36 7.60 7.82
C LEU A 27 -0.66 7.12 9.10
N VAL A 28 0.54 6.55 8.96
CA VAL A 28 1.30 6.01 10.10
C VAL A 28 2.04 7.11 10.87
N GLY A 29 2.42 8.21 10.19
CA GLY A 29 3.15 9.32 10.81
C GLY A 29 4.48 8.87 11.41
N ASP A 30 4.79 9.33 12.61
CA ASP A 30 6.07 9.10 13.30
C ASP A 30 6.12 7.77 14.10
N GLN A 31 5.16 6.87 13.90
CA GLN A 31 5.11 5.60 14.64
C GLN A 31 6.23 4.62 14.23
N ILE A 32 6.85 4.82 13.08
CA ILE A 32 7.94 3.99 12.56
C ILE A 32 9.23 4.82 12.50
N PRO A 33 10.30 4.40 13.20
CA PRO A 33 11.61 5.04 13.10
C PRO A 33 12.12 5.09 11.65
N ALA A 34 12.81 6.17 11.29
CA ALA A 34 13.22 6.43 9.91
C ALA A 34 14.08 5.29 9.32
N GLU A 35 14.92 4.68 10.15
CA GLU A 35 15.79 3.54 9.83
C GLU A 35 15.03 2.25 9.52
N HIS A 36 13.77 2.13 9.91
CA HIS A 36 12.94 0.93 9.71
C HIS A 36 12.03 1.00 8.50
N TRP A 37 11.93 2.17 7.84
CA TRP A 37 10.99 2.36 6.74
C TRP A 37 11.23 1.45 5.54
N ASP A 38 12.48 1.23 5.15
CA ASP A 38 12.80 0.38 4.00
C ASP A 38 12.42 -1.08 4.25
N GLN A 39 12.67 -1.56 5.48
CA GLN A 39 12.27 -2.90 5.90
C GLN A 39 10.75 -3.02 5.97
N PHE A 40 10.07 -2.04 6.59
CA PHE A 40 8.61 -2.01 6.67
C PHE A 40 7.97 -2.09 5.28
N VAL A 41 8.42 -1.28 4.31
CA VAL A 41 7.86 -1.29 2.96
C VAL A 41 8.05 -2.65 2.27
N LYS A 42 9.22 -3.27 2.47
CA LYS A 42 9.54 -4.59 1.92
C LYS A 42 8.63 -5.67 2.50
N GLU A 43 8.48 -5.72 3.81
CA GLU A 43 7.66 -6.73 4.50
C GLU A 43 6.17 -6.50 4.26
N PHE A 44 5.70 -5.25 4.35
CA PHE A 44 4.31 -4.90 4.06
C PHE A 44 3.90 -5.28 2.63
N ARG A 45 4.82 -5.14 1.67
CA ARG A 45 4.63 -5.66 0.30
C ARG A 45 4.59 -7.19 0.28
N GLY A 46 5.46 -7.86 1.02
CA GLY A 46 5.52 -9.33 1.11
C GLY A 46 4.21 -9.93 1.61
N TYR A 47 3.73 -9.49 2.78
CA TYR A 47 2.48 -10.01 3.36
C TYR A 47 1.27 -9.82 2.44
N ARG A 48 1.15 -8.66 1.78
CA ARG A 48 0.06 -8.43 0.81
C ARG A 48 0.18 -9.36 -0.40
N TYR A 49 1.40 -9.58 -0.90
CA TYR A 49 1.63 -10.47 -2.02
C TYR A 49 1.25 -11.91 -1.68
N ASP A 50 1.61 -12.39 -0.50
CA ASP A 50 1.28 -13.75 -0.06
C ASP A 50 -0.24 -13.93 0.08
N SER A 51 -0.97 -12.91 0.53
CA SER A 51 -2.44 -12.97 0.67
C SER A 51 -3.18 -13.21 -0.65
N VAL A 52 -2.63 -12.75 -1.78
CA VAL A 52 -3.29 -12.88 -3.09
C VAL A 52 -2.94 -14.18 -3.82
N LEU A 53 -1.99 -14.96 -3.32
CA LEU A 53 -1.66 -16.29 -3.84
C LEU A 53 -2.64 -17.36 -3.38
N GLY A 54 -3.47 -17.05 -2.38
CA GLY A 54 -4.44 -17.97 -1.78
C GLY A 54 -5.84 -17.91 -2.39
N LYS A 55 -6.83 -18.35 -1.59
CA LYS A 55 -8.25 -18.11 -1.91
C LYS A 55 -8.52 -16.61 -1.90
N TYR A 56 -9.61 -16.20 -2.57
CA TYR A 56 -10.07 -14.82 -2.53
C TYR A 56 -10.11 -14.31 -1.08
N TYR A 57 -9.49 -13.14 -0.89
CA TYR A 57 -9.42 -12.45 0.37
C TYR A 57 -9.82 -10.99 0.15
N PRO A 58 -10.71 -10.42 0.98
CA PRO A 58 -11.10 -9.02 0.85
C PRO A 58 -9.87 -8.12 0.93
N TYR A 59 -9.78 -7.16 0.01
CA TYR A 59 -8.60 -6.29 -0.08
C TYR A 59 -8.35 -5.49 1.20
N GLU A 60 -9.41 -5.02 1.88
CA GLU A 60 -9.29 -4.35 3.19
C GLU A 60 -8.63 -5.24 4.24
N GLN A 61 -8.99 -6.53 4.26
CA GLN A 61 -8.43 -7.49 5.20
C GLN A 61 -6.99 -7.84 4.86
N THR A 62 -6.65 -7.95 3.56
CA THR A 62 -5.26 -8.04 3.08
C THR A 62 -4.40 -6.90 3.63
N LEU A 63 -4.92 -5.66 3.64
CA LEU A 63 -4.17 -4.50 4.15
C LEU A 63 -4.01 -4.55 5.67
N GLN A 64 -5.08 -4.87 6.39
CA GLN A 64 -5.09 -4.95 7.86
C GLN A 64 -4.10 -6.03 8.34
N ASP A 65 -4.22 -7.26 7.84
CA ASP A 65 -3.37 -8.37 8.27
C ASP A 65 -1.91 -8.17 7.90
N ALA A 66 -1.64 -7.57 6.73
CA ALA A 66 -0.29 -7.24 6.33
C ALA A 66 0.33 -6.16 7.23
N PHE A 67 -0.46 -5.16 7.64
CA PHE A 67 0.02 -4.14 8.58
C PHE A 67 0.30 -4.75 9.96
N GLU A 68 -0.63 -5.56 10.48
CA GLU A 68 -0.43 -6.29 11.74
C GLU A 68 0.77 -7.24 11.69
N GLY A 69 1.03 -7.89 10.56
CA GLY A 69 2.15 -8.80 10.39
C GLY A 69 3.51 -8.10 10.50
N VAL A 70 3.62 -6.87 9.97
CA VAL A 70 4.86 -6.08 10.02
C VAL A 70 5.06 -5.41 11.37
N CYS A 71 3.98 -5.03 12.06
CA CYS A 71 4.03 -4.31 13.34
C CYS A 71 4.13 -5.23 14.58
N ARG A 72 4.31 -6.54 14.39
CA ARG A 72 4.47 -7.53 15.46
C ARG A 72 5.91 -7.70 15.91
#